data_AF-A0A9D4L5E5-F1
#
_entry.id   AF-A0A9D4L5E5-F1
#
_cell.length_a   1.000
_cell.length_b   1.000
_cell.length_c   1.000
_cell.angle_alpha   90.00
_cell.angle_beta   90.00
_cell.angle_gamma   90.00
#
_symmetry.space_group_name_H-M   'P 1'
#
loop_
_entity.id
_entity.type
_entity.pdbx_description
1 polymer ?
#
loop_
_entity_poly.entity_id
_entity_poly.type
_entity_poly.pdbx_seq_one_letter_code
_entity_poly.pdbx_strand_id
1 'polypeptide(L)'
;MEARRTKRRQFTCLHCAKKGNIRVTEKYRMVDHIYKHHMALDDCPYYCTLCMFRCTTKEALQKHVTNYTKHTALAGNINDETRFLRNNANPKPVSEGKDFREATQYETDHRVIMISDSLMSDHEEEENNDGLVTIKVTPEILAQLSFHKKVQEYESPVTLGWAICFPAGHTARRRAQLLHRHNNRWDHLRLPSTLQL
;
A
#
# COMPACT_ATOMS: atom_id res chain seq x y z
N MET A 1 -25.42 16.06 19.60
CA MET A 1 -24.31 15.11 19.86
C MET A 1 -23.85 14.57 18.53
N GLU A 2 -22.74 15.09 18.00
CA GLU A 2 -22.16 14.58 16.75
C GLU A 2 -21.37 13.30 17.07
N ALA A 3 -21.81 12.17 16.54
CA ALA A 3 -21.09 10.91 16.66
C ALA A 3 -19.75 11.03 15.92
N ARG A 4 -18.64 11.10 16.66
CA ARG A 4 -17.29 10.97 16.09
C ARG A 4 -17.21 9.67 15.29
N ARG A 5 -17.23 9.75 13.95
CA ARG A 5 -16.84 8.64 13.09
C ARG A 5 -15.38 8.33 13.38
N THR A 6 -15.13 7.30 14.19
CA THR A 6 -13.78 6.75 14.35
C THR A 6 -13.31 6.28 12.98
N LYS A 7 -12.21 6.86 12.49
CA LYS A 7 -11.61 6.47 11.22
C LYS A 7 -11.26 4.99 11.32
N ARG A 8 -11.91 4.17 10.49
CA ARG A 8 -11.65 2.73 10.48
C ARG A 8 -10.26 2.52 9.89
N ARG A 9 -9.42 1.78 10.61
CA ARG A 9 -8.13 1.31 10.14
C ARG A 9 -8.32 0.59 8.80
N GLN A 10 -7.44 0.85 7.85
CA GLN A 10 -7.44 0.17 6.56
C GLN A 10 -6.14 -0.62 6.46
N PHE A 11 -6.18 -1.76 5.77
CA PHE A 11 -5.03 -2.60 5.49
C PHE A 11 -4.80 -2.61 3.98
N THR A 12 -3.55 -2.56 3.55
CA THR A 12 -3.16 -2.61 2.13
C THR A 12 -2.33 -3.86 1.86
N CYS A 13 -2.65 -4.57 0.77
CA CYS A 13 -1.89 -5.74 0.32
C CYS A 13 -0.60 -5.30 -0.41
N LEU A 14 0.55 -5.83 0.00
CA LEU A 14 1.85 -5.50 -0.61
C LEU A 14 2.09 -6.22 -1.94
N HIS A 15 1.41 -7.36 -2.16
CA HIS A 15 1.51 -8.14 -3.39
C HIS A 15 0.66 -7.57 -4.55
N CYS A 16 -0.32 -6.71 -4.25
CA CYS A 16 -1.24 -6.12 -5.24
C CYS A 16 -0.81 -4.74 -5.77
N ALA A 17 0.42 -4.29 -5.52
CA ALA A 17 0.88 -2.94 -5.85
C ALA A 17 0.59 -2.52 -7.30
N LYS A 18 0.71 -3.45 -8.26
CA LYS A 18 0.50 -3.18 -9.69
C LYS A 18 -0.97 -3.06 -10.12
N LYS A 19 -1.93 -3.56 -9.31
CA LYS A 19 -3.36 -3.66 -9.68
C LYS A 19 -4.27 -2.70 -8.90
N GLY A 20 -3.71 -1.61 -8.37
CA GLY A 20 -4.49 -0.56 -7.71
C GLY A 20 -4.68 -0.74 -6.21
N ASN A 21 -3.66 -1.25 -5.50
CA ASN A 21 -3.59 -1.29 -4.03
C ASN A 21 -4.91 -1.69 -3.36
N ILE A 22 -5.19 -2.99 -3.28
CA ILE A 22 -6.38 -3.48 -2.57
C ILE A 22 -6.31 -3.03 -1.11
N ARG A 23 -7.35 -2.29 -0.69
CA ARG A 23 -7.53 -1.80 0.68
C ARG A 23 -8.76 -2.45 1.30
N VAL A 24 -8.61 -2.93 2.54
CA VAL A 24 -9.71 -3.56 3.29
C VAL A 24 -9.74 -3.03 4.71
N THR A 25 -10.92 -2.85 5.29
CA THR A 25 -11.06 -2.29 6.66
C THR A 25 -10.75 -3.29 7.78
N GLU A 26 -10.75 -4.58 7.47
CA GLU A 26 -10.64 -5.64 8.47
C GLU A 26 -9.44 -6.54 8.17
N LYS A 27 -8.62 -6.81 9.19
CA LYS A 27 -7.38 -7.59 9.06
C LYS A 27 -7.62 -8.98 8.51
N TYR A 28 -8.63 -9.69 9.01
CA TYR A 28 -8.92 -11.06 8.57
C TYR A 28 -9.31 -11.14 7.08
N ARG A 29 -9.97 -10.11 6.54
CA ARG A 29 -10.30 -10.04 5.11
C ARG A 29 -9.05 -9.83 4.26
N MET A 30 -8.06 -9.09 4.76
CA MET A 30 -6.78 -8.95 4.08
C MET A 30 -6.01 -10.28 4.05
N VAL A 31 -6.00 -11.01 5.17
CA VAL A 31 -5.40 -12.35 5.25
C VAL A 31 -6.08 -13.32 4.28
N ASP A 32 -7.42 -13.34 4.25
CA ASP A 32 -8.20 -14.16 3.30
C ASP A 32 -7.90 -13.80 1.83
N HIS A 33 -7.78 -12.50 1.52
CA HIS A 33 -7.35 -12.04 0.21
C HIS A 33 -5.98 -12.61 -0.19
N ILE A 34 -5.00 -12.59 0.72
CA ILE A 34 -3.64 -13.08 0.46
C ILE A 34 -3.63 -14.57 0.16
N TYR A 35 -4.34 -15.37 0.95
CA TYR A 35 -4.45 -16.82 0.70
C TYR A 35 -5.10 -17.14 -0.64
N LYS A 36 -6.14 -16.38 -1.01
CA LYS A 36 -6.88 -16.60 -2.26
C LYS A 36 -6.08 -16.22 -3.51
N HIS A 37 -5.35 -15.12 -3.47
CA HIS A 37 -4.76 -14.54 -4.69
C HIS A 37 -3.25 -14.69 -4.81
N HIS A 38 -2.52 -14.82 -3.70
CA HIS A 38 -1.05 -14.74 -3.70
C HIS A 38 -0.34 -15.97 -3.15
N MET A 39 -1.06 -16.88 -2.46
CA MET A 39 -0.46 -18.10 -1.94
C MET A 39 -0.67 -19.31 -2.85
N ALA A 40 0.27 -20.24 -2.77
CA ALA A 40 0.12 -21.59 -3.32
C ALA A 40 -0.87 -22.41 -2.48
N LEU A 41 -1.36 -23.51 -3.05
CA LEU A 41 -2.28 -24.41 -2.34
C LEU A 41 -1.60 -25.06 -1.13
N ASP A 42 -0.35 -25.49 -1.29
CA ASP A 42 0.44 -26.13 -0.24
C ASP A 42 0.94 -25.15 0.83
N ASP A 43 0.69 -23.85 0.66
CA ASP A 43 0.97 -22.82 1.69
C ASP A 43 -0.30 -22.47 2.48
N CYS A 44 -1.48 -22.83 1.98
CA CYS A 44 -2.76 -22.49 2.62
C CYS A 44 -3.07 -23.46 3.78
N PRO A 45 -3.70 -23.00 4.88
CA PRO A 45 -4.12 -23.85 6.00
C PRO A 45 -5.10 -24.94 5.58
N TYR A 46 -6.12 -24.56 4.81
CA TYR A 46 -7.18 -25.47 4.42
C TYR A 46 -7.51 -25.27 2.95
N TYR A 47 -7.62 -26.37 2.21
CA TYR A 47 -8.08 -26.33 0.84
C TYR A 47 -8.89 -27.56 0.43
N CYS A 48 -9.77 -27.36 -0.55
CA CYS A 48 -10.56 -28.43 -1.16
C CYS A 48 -9.78 -29.05 -2.32
N THR A 49 -9.64 -30.38 -2.34
CA THR A 49 -8.96 -31.08 -3.43
C THR A 49 -9.76 -31.15 -4.73
N LEU A 50 -11.08 -30.97 -4.67
CA LEU A 50 -11.96 -31.08 -5.83
C LEU A 50 -11.96 -29.82 -6.70
N CYS A 51 -12.00 -28.64 -6.06
CA CYS A 51 -12.14 -27.37 -6.76
C CYS A 51 -11.01 -26.38 -6.44
N MET A 52 -10.00 -26.80 -5.65
CA MET A 52 -8.89 -25.96 -5.22
C MET A 52 -9.31 -24.70 -4.44
N PHE A 53 -10.51 -24.72 -3.84
CA PHE A 53 -10.97 -23.66 -2.95
C PHE A 53 -10.08 -23.57 -1.71
N ARG A 54 -9.68 -22.36 -1.34
CA ARG A 54 -8.75 -22.08 -0.23
C ARG A 54 -9.47 -21.31 0.86
N CYS A 55 -9.19 -21.63 2.12
CA CYS A 55 -9.73 -20.89 3.25
C CYS A 55 -8.82 -20.94 4.48
N THR A 56 -9.09 -20.04 5.42
CA THR A 56 -8.33 -19.89 6.67
C THR A 56 -8.87 -20.74 7.82
N THR A 57 -10.14 -21.17 7.75
CA THR A 57 -10.80 -21.94 8.80
C THR A 57 -11.32 -23.27 8.28
N LYS A 58 -11.28 -24.30 9.13
CA LYS A 58 -11.82 -25.63 8.85
C LYS A 58 -13.33 -25.60 8.62
N GLU A 59 -14.06 -24.83 9.42
CA GLU A 59 -15.52 -24.68 9.32
C GLU A 59 -15.96 -24.12 7.97
N ALA A 60 -15.21 -23.15 7.43
CA ALA A 60 -15.49 -22.59 6.11
C ALA A 60 -15.29 -23.66 5.02
N LEU A 61 -14.29 -24.52 5.17
CA LEU A 61 -14.06 -25.63 4.24
C LEU A 61 -15.15 -26.69 4.31
N GLN A 62 -15.58 -27.06 5.52
CA GLN A 62 -16.69 -28.00 5.70
C GLN A 62 -17.97 -27.48 5.07
N LYS A 63 -18.37 -26.24 5.40
CA LYS A 63 -19.52 -25.58 4.77
C LYS A 63 -19.40 -25.52 3.25
N HIS A 64 -18.19 -25.27 2.73
CA HIS A 64 -17.94 -25.28 1.31
C HIS A 64 -18.17 -26.66 0.69
N VAL A 65 -17.64 -27.74 1.27
CA VAL A 65 -17.82 -29.10 0.74
C VAL A 65 -19.30 -29.51 0.79
N THR A 66 -19.99 -29.26 1.90
CA THR A 66 -21.41 -29.63 2.08
C THR A 66 -22.36 -28.84 1.17
N ASN A 67 -22.11 -27.55 0.96
CA ASN A 67 -23.04 -26.69 0.20
C ASN A 67 -22.72 -26.60 -1.30
N TYR A 68 -21.53 -27.02 -1.74
CA TYR A 68 -21.15 -26.89 -3.14
C TYR A 68 -21.76 -27.99 -3.97
N THR A 69 -22.78 -27.63 -4.75
CA THR A 69 -23.61 -28.55 -5.55
C THR A 69 -22.81 -29.44 -6.51
N LYS A 70 -21.66 -28.96 -7.01
CA LYS A 70 -20.78 -29.79 -7.86
C LYS A 70 -20.08 -30.89 -7.07
N HIS A 71 -19.82 -30.68 -5.79
CA HIS A 71 -19.28 -31.72 -4.92
C HIS A 71 -20.34 -32.73 -4.52
N THR A 72 -21.55 -32.27 -4.20
CA THR A 72 -22.64 -33.18 -3.82
C THR A 72 -23.05 -34.13 -4.97
N ALA A 73 -23.00 -33.66 -6.22
CA ALA A 73 -23.24 -34.50 -7.40
C ALA A 73 -22.14 -35.55 -7.64
N LEU A 74 -20.88 -35.24 -7.34
CA LEU A 74 -19.74 -36.16 -7.51
C LEU A 74 -19.55 -37.10 -6.32
N ALA A 75 -19.95 -36.68 -5.13
CA ALA A 75 -19.70 -37.39 -3.88
C ALA A 75 -20.69 -38.52 -3.60
N GLY A 76 -21.65 -38.81 -4.48
CA GLY A 76 -22.52 -39.99 -4.47
C GLY A 76 -22.65 -40.69 -3.11
N ASN A 77 -23.40 -40.10 -2.17
CA ASN A 77 -23.68 -40.68 -0.85
C ASN A 77 -22.45 -41.06 0.02
N ILE A 78 -21.30 -40.42 -0.17
CA ILE A 78 -20.14 -40.63 0.70
C ILE A 78 -20.35 -39.80 1.96
N ASN A 79 -20.76 -40.46 3.04
CA ASN A 79 -20.79 -39.93 4.42
C ASN A 79 -19.40 -39.46 4.93
N ASP A 80 -18.35 -39.61 4.11
CA ASP A 80 -17.00 -39.14 4.38
C ASP A 80 -16.73 -37.80 3.68
N GLU A 81 -17.42 -36.75 4.15
CA GLU A 81 -17.19 -35.36 3.74
C GLU A 81 -15.74 -34.91 4.02
N THR A 82 -15.02 -35.63 4.89
CA THR A 82 -13.67 -35.29 5.30
C THR A 82 -12.61 -35.68 4.27
N ARG A 83 -12.93 -36.58 3.33
CA ARG A 83 -12.00 -37.06 2.31
C ARG A 83 -11.48 -35.95 1.38
N PHE A 84 -12.26 -34.90 1.16
CA PHE A 84 -11.91 -33.80 0.26
C PHE A 84 -11.31 -32.58 0.98
N LEU A 85 -11.24 -32.65 2.31
CA LEU A 85 -10.69 -31.61 3.17
C LEU A 85 -9.19 -31.87 3.36
N ARG A 86 -8.34 -31.03 2.78
CA ARG A 86 -6.92 -31.04 3.10
C ARG A 86 -6.64 -30.00 4.16
N ASN A 87 -6.04 -30.48 5.25
CA ASN A 87 -5.45 -29.65 6.29
C ASN A 87 -3.94 -29.67 6.09
N ASN A 88 -3.35 -28.51 5.92
CA ASN A 88 -1.92 -28.36 5.86
C ASN A 88 -1.37 -28.23 7.28
N ALA A 89 -0.49 -29.15 7.68
CA ALA A 89 0.08 -29.17 9.03
C ALA A 89 1.01 -27.97 9.30
N ASN A 90 1.58 -27.37 8.25
CA ASN A 90 2.51 -26.25 8.39
C ASN A 90 2.19 -25.14 7.38
N PRO A 91 1.06 -24.43 7.55
CA PRO A 91 0.69 -23.37 6.64
C PRO A 91 1.63 -22.19 6.78
N LYS A 92 1.90 -21.53 5.66
CA LYS A 92 2.76 -20.36 5.65
C LYS A 92 2.06 -19.20 6.36
N PRO A 93 2.62 -18.66 7.44
CA PRO A 93 1.97 -17.57 8.17
C PRO A 93 1.99 -16.30 7.32
N VAL A 94 0.83 -15.66 7.24
CA VAL A 94 0.68 -14.33 6.65
C VAL A 94 1.02 -13.29 7.72
N SER A 95 1.98 -12.42 7.43
CA SER A 95 2.56 -11.50 8.41
C SER A 95 2.44 -10.04 7.99
N GLU A 96 2.21 -9.18 8.98
CA GLU A 96 2.18 -7.73 8.81
C GLU A 96 3.59 -7.19 8.58
N GLY A 97 3.74 -6.24 7.66
CA GLY A 97 5.02 -5.71 7.19
C GLY A 97 5.61 -6.48 5.99
N LYS A 98 5.31 -7.78 5.86
CA LYS A 98 5.79 -8.61 4.74
C LYS A 98 4.73 -8.79 3.65
N ASP A 99 3.50 -9.14 4.04
CA ASP A 99 2.44 -9.49 3.08
C ASP A 99 1.37 -8.39 2.96
N PHE A 100 1.11 -7.70 4.07
CA PHE A 100 0.22 -6.53 4.13
C PHE A 100 0.74 -5.55 5.17
N ARG A 101 0.23 -4.31 5.13
CA ARG A 101 0.48 -3.30 6.16
C ARG A 101 -0.79 -2.56 6.53
N GLU A 102 -0.91 -2.10 7.77
CA GLU A 102 -1.90 -1.09 8.12
C GLU A 102 -1.59 0.21 7.36
N ALA A 103 -2.58 0.75 6.67
CA ALA A 103 -2.49 2.03 5.98
C ALA A 103 -2.40 3.13 7.02
N THR A 104 -1.47 4.05 6.82
CA THR A 104 -1.32 5.21 7.69
C THR A 104 -2.56 6.10 7.58
N GLN A 105 -2.86 6.84 8.65
CA GLN A 105 -4.00 7.77 8.63
C GLN A 105 -3.90 8.78 7.47
N TYR A 106 -2.67 9.22 7.14
CA TYR A 106 -2.39 10.08 6.00
C TYR A 106 -2.80 9.43 4.66
N GLU A 107 -2.43 8.17 4.41
CA GLU A 107 -2.83 7.44 3.19
C GLU A 107 -4.34 7.19 3.08
N THR A 108 -5.05 7.17 4.21
CA THR A 108 -6.52 6.99 4.24
C THR A 108 -7.28 8.29 4.01
N ASP A 109 -6.76 9.41 4.51
CA ASP A 109 -7.39 10.74 4.40
C ASP A 109 -7.07 11.39 3.05
N HIS A 110 -5.83 11.26 2.61
CA HIS A 110 -5.44 11.62 1.25
C HIS A 110 -5.80 10.44 0.34
N ARG A 111 -7.02 10.49 -0.23
CA ARG A 111 -7.20 9.99 -1.61
C ARG A 111 -6.24 10.82 -2.45
N VAL A 112 -4.97 10.42 -2.47
CA VAL A 112 -3.91 11.11 -3.18
C VAL A 112 -4.46 11.28 -4.58
N ILE A 113 -4.78 12.53 -4.93
CA ILE A 113 -4.79 12.96 -6.30
C ILE A 113 -3.33 12.75 -6.68
N MET A 114 -2.99 11.53 -7.09
CA MET A 114 -1.76 11.24 -7.81
C MET A 114 -2.03 11.96 -9.11
N ILE A 115 -1.76 13.27 -9.12
CA ILE A 115 -1.57 14.03 -10.33
C ILE A 115 -0.42 13.28 -10.99
N SER A 116 -0.79 12.39 -11.91
CA SER A 116 0.14 11.53 -12.62
C SER A 116 1.23 12.38 -13.23
N ASP A 117 2.43 11.81 -13.33
CA ASP A 117 3.63 12.36 -13.99
C ASP A 117 3.37 12.94 -15.41
N SER A 118 2.16 12.79 -15.96
CA SER A 118 1.65 13.48 -17.15
C SER A 118 1.66 15.01 -17.09
N LEU A 119 1.71 15.65 -15.91
CA LEU A 119 1.77 17.12 -15.80
C LEU A 119 3.19 17.70 -15.82
N MET A 120 4.23 16.87 -15.94
CA MET A 120 5.63 17.30 -16.06
C MET A 120 6.15 17.27 -17.52
N SER A 121 5.26 17.12 -18.51
CA SER A 121 5.65 16.93 -19.92
C SER A 121 6.04 18.23 -20.65
N ASP A 122 5.62 19.39 -20.15
CA ASP A 122 5.69 20.65 -20.92
C ASP A 122 6.41 21.80 -20.16
N HIS A 123 7.31 21.48 -19.23
CA HIS A 123 8.14 22.51 -18.60
C HIS A 123 9.45 22.69 -19.40
N GLU A 124 9.54 23.81 -20.13
CA GLU A 124 10.79 24.31 -20.69
C GLU A 124 11.73 24.72 -19.55
N GLU A 125 12.81 23.97 -19.36
CA GLU A 125 13.88 24.30 -18.41
C GLU A 125 14.71 25.47 -18.99
N GLU A 126 14.41 26.71 -18.57
CA GLU A 126 15.33 27.83 -18.78
C GLU A 126 16.47 27.72 -17.75
N GLU A 127 17.64 27.24 -18.18
CA GLU A 127 18.86 27.26 -17.37
C GLU A 127 19.36 28.71 -17.25
N ASN A 128 19.21 29.30 -16.07
CA ASN A 128 19.94 30.52 -15.73
C ASN A 128 21.38 30.15 -15.31
N ASN A 129 22.36 31.00 -15.69
CA ASN A 129 23.81 30.77 -15.54
C ASN A 129 24.32 30.60 -14.09
N ASP A 130 23.45 30.77 -13.11
CA ASP A 130 23.67 30.66 -11.67
C ASP A 130 23.35 29.24 -11.12
N GLY A 131 22.90 28.31 -11.96
CA GLY A 131 22.65 26.92 -11.56
C GLY A 131 21.44 26.73 -10.65
N LEU A 132 20.59 27.75 -10.53
CA LEU A 132 19.34 27.72 -9.78
C LEU A 132 18.19 27.33 -10.73
N VAL A 133 17.54 26.20 -10.47
CA VAL A 133 16.36 25.77 -11.23
C VAL A 133 15.11 26.41 -10.59
N THR A 134 14.50 27.36 -11.29
CA THR A 134 13.22 27.96 -10.91
C THR A 134 12.08 27.27 -11.65
N ILE A 135 11.23 26.53 -10.92
CA ILE A 135 10.01 25.94 -11.49
C ILE A 135 8.92 27.01 -11.49
N LYS A 136 8.55 27.51 -12.68
CA LYS A 136 7.39 28.41 -12.85
C LYS A 136 6.10 27.60 -12.68
N VAL A 137 5.48 27.68 -11.51
CA VAL A 137 4.15 27.09 -11.27
C VAL A 137 3.10 28.01 -11.89
N THR A 138 2.28 27.50 -12.82
CA THR A 138 1.24 28.30 -13.45
C THR A 138 0.10 28.61 -12.47
N PRO A 139 -0.62 29.74 -12.64
CA PRO A 139 -1.76 30.08 -11.79
C PRO A 139 -2.86 29.00 -11.74
N GLU A 140 -3.01 28.21 -12.81
CA GLU A 140 -3.96 27.10 -12.88
C GLU A 140 -3.57 25.94 -11.96
N ILE A 141 -2.28 25.56 -11.92
CA ILE A 141 -1.77 24.56 -10.98
C ILE A 141 -1.90 25.09 -9.54
N LEU A 142 -1.62 26.38 -9.32
CA LEU A 142 -1.75 27.02 -8.02
C LEU A 142 -3.22 27.05 -7.54
N ALA A 143 -4.18 27.24 -8.45
CA ALA A 143 -5.62 27.20 -8.18
C ALA A 143 -6.14 25.79 -7.88
N GLN A 144 -5.57 24.75 -8.50
CA GLN A 144 -5.89 23.36 -8.19
C GLN A 144 -5.34 22.94 -6.82
N LEU A 145 -4.17 23.46 -6.43
CA LEU A 145 -3.57 23.21 -5.11
C LEU A 145 -4.25 24.00 -3.99
N SER A 146 -4.75 25.21 -4.27
CA SER A 146 -5.44 26.05 -3.28
C SER A 146 -6.80 25.50 -2.87
N PHE A 147 -7.48 24.76 -3.75
CA PHE A 147 -8.76 24.11 -3.44
C PHE A 147 -8.68 23.04 -2.34
N HIS A 148 -7.48 22.51 -2.05
CA HIS A 148 -7.27 21.47 -1.03
C HIS A 148 -6.72 21.97 0.31
N LYS A 149 -6.49 23.28 0.46
CA LYS A 149 -5.92 23.85 1.68
C LYS A 149 -6.98 24.61 2.50
N LYS A 150 -7.60 23.92 3.46
CA LYS A 150 -7.80 24.54 4.79
C LYS A 150 -6.43 24.53 5.48
N VAL A 151 -5.57 25.48 5.10
CA VAL A 151 -4.38 25.81 5.90
C VAL A 151 -4.89 26.60 7.08
N GLN A 152 -4.74 26.06 8.28
CA GLN A 152 -4.68 26.90 9.46
C GLN A 152 -3.49 27.83 9.28
N GLU A 153 -3.77 29.13 9.23
CA GLU A 153 -2.79 30.20 9.31
C GLU A 153 -1.94 29.98 10.57
N TYR A 154 -0.72 29.52 10.38
CA TYR A 154 0.33 29.65 11.36
C TYR A 154 1.21 30.79 10.87
N GLU A 155 0.92 31.99 11.36
CA GLU A 155 1.76 33.16 11.11
C GLU A 155 3.09 32.97 11.84
N SER A 156 4.12 32.61 11.07
CA SER A 156 5.51 32.81 11.47
C SER A 156 6.35 33.03 10.21
N PRO A 157 7.02 34.19 10.07
CA PRO A 157 7.91 34.43 8.95
C PRO A 157 9.29 33.87 9.28
N VAL A 158 9.57 32.63 8.87
CA VAL A 158 10.95 32.16 8.74
C VAL A 158 11.11 31.51 7.38
N THR A 159 11.84 32.20 6.51
CA THR A 159 12.35 31.70 5.24
C THR A 159 13.29 30.52 5.49
N LEU A 160 12.78 29.29 5.38
CA LEU A 160 13.59 28.08 5.30
C LEU A 160 13.46 27.49 3.89
N GLY A 161 14.29 28.00 2.98
CA GLY A 161 14.57 27.33 1.71
C GLY A 161 15.57 26.20 1.94
N TRP A 162 15.15 24.96 1.74
CA TRP A 162 16.05 23.81 1.75
C TRP A 162 16.63 23.66 0.34
N ALA A 163 17.86 24.10 0.13
CA ALA A 163 18.58 23.90 -1.13
C ALA A 163 19.39 22.60 -1.07
N ILE A 164 19.15 21.67 -1.99
CA ILE A 164 20.00 20.49 -2.17
C ILE A 164 20.97 20.79 -3.31
N CYS A 165 22.20 21.13 -2.97
CA CYS A 165 23.26 21.37 -3.96
C CYS A 165 23.86 20.04 -4.43
N PHE A 166 23.89 19.81 -5.75
CA PHE A 166 24.64 18.72 -6.36
C PHE A 166 25.88 19.26 -7.08
N PRO A 167 27.03 18.57 -7.04
CA PRO A 167 28.21 18.98 -7.78
C PRO A 167 27.95 19.00 -9.30
N ALA A 168 28.61 19.92 -10.00
CA ALA A 168 28.50 20.10 -11.44
C ALA A 168 29.00 18.84 -12.18
N GLY A 169 28.29 18.44 -13.25
CA GLY A 169 28.68 17.30 -14.11
C GLY A 169 27.72 16.10 -14.11
N HIS A 170 26.61 16.14 -13.35
CA HIS A 170 25.56 15.13 -13.44
C HIS A 170 24.45 15.57 -14.40
N THR A 171 24.12 14.72 -15.38
CA THR A 171 22.93 14.90 -16.22
C THR A 171 21.66 14.87 -15.35
N ALA A 172 20.62 15.60 -15.77
CA ALA A 172 19.34 15.67 -15.07
C ALA A 172 18.80 14.28 -14.69
N ARG A 173 18.97 13.29 -15.58
CA ARG A 173 18.59 11.89 -15.35
C ARG A 173 19.34 11.23 -14.19
N ARG A 174 20.62 11.54 -13.98
CA ARG A 174 21.41 11.03 -12.83
C ARG A 174 21.03 11.74 -11.53
N ARG A 175 20.70 13.04 -11.59
CA ARG A 175 20.23 13.81 -10.41
C ARG A 175 18.87 13.29 -9.92
N ALA A 176 17.92 13.02 -10.82
CA ALA A 176 16.62 12.43 -10.48
C ALA A 176 16.76 11.03 -9.86
N GLN A 177 17.68 10.19 -10.37
CA GLN A 177 17.98 8.88 -9.78
C GLN A 177 18.62 8.98 -8.39
N LEU A 178 19.47 9.99 -8.15
CA LEU A 178 20.07 10.23 -6.84
C LEU A 178 19.04 10.73 -5.82
N LEU A 179 18.13 11.64 -6.22
CA LEU A 179 17.00 12.08 -5.39
C LEU A 179 16.07 10.92 -5.03
N HIS A 180 15.75 10.05 -6.00
CA HIS A 180 14.95 8.86 -5.73
C HIS A 180 15.66 7.87 -4.78
N ARG A 181 16.99 7.73 -4.88
CA ARG A 181 17.77 6.94 -3.91
C ARG A 181 17.88 7.61 -2.54
N HIS A 182 17.91 8.94 -2.48
CA HIS A 182 17.98 9.68 -1.21
C HIS A 182 16.67 9.61 -0.43
N ASN A 183 15.52 9.67 -1.12
CA ASN A 183 14.20 9.54 -0.47
C ASN A 183 13.93 8.13 0.07
N ASN A 184 14.52 7.09 -0.52
CA ASN A 184 14.39 5.71 -0.03
C ASN A 184 15.40 5.33 1.07
N ARG A 185 16.26 6.24 1.54
CA ARG A 185 17.37 5.93 2.49
C ARG A 185 17.17 6.46 3.91
N TRP A 186 16.04 7.09 4.22
CA TRP A 186 15.81 7.71 5.55
C TRP A 186 15.20 6.77 6.61
N ASP A 187 14.97 5.48 6.31
CA ASP A 187 14.32 4.56 7.27
C ASP A 187 15.22 4.03 8.41
N HIS A 188 16.51 4.43 8.51
CA HIS A 188 17.43 3.85 9.52
C HIS A 188 18.27 4.83 10.36
N LEU A 189 18.04 6.15 10.33
CA LEU A 189 18.76 7.06 11.24
C LEU A 189 17.96 7.30 12.53
N ARG A 190 18.16 6.41 13.53
CA ARG A 190 17.95 6.78 14.94
C ARG A 190 19.04 7.80 15.33
N LEU A 191 18.62 8.99 15.75
CA LEU A 191 19.52 9.97 16.37
C LEU A 191 20.02 9.42 17.73
N PRO A 192 21.31 9.58 18.06
CA PRO A 192 21.82 9.24 19.38
C PRO A 192 21.43 10.28 20.44
N SER A 193 20.99 9.79 21.60
CA SER A 193 20.50 10.54 22.75
C SER A 193 21.62 11.10 23.63
N THR A 194 22.46 11.98 23.12
CA THR A 194 23.45 12.67 23.96
C THR A 194 23.62 14.12 23.54
N LEU A 195 22.81 14.98 24.14
CA LEU A 195 23.11 16.39 24.43
C LEU A 195 22.06 16.85 25.46
N GLN A 196 22.36 16.57 26.74
CA GLN A 196 21.80 17.30 27.87
C GLN A 196 22.94 18.19 28.38
N LEU A 197 22.73 19.50 28.26
CA LEU A 197 23.31 20.53 29.12
C LEU A 197 22.17 21.07 29.99
#